data_AF-A0AAV1UH08-F1
#
_entry.id   AF-A0AAV1UH08-F1
#
_cell.length_a   1.000
_cell.length_b   1.000
_cell.length_c   1.000
_cell.angle_alpha   90.00
_cell.angle_beta   90.00
_cell.angle_gamma   90.00
#
_symmetry.space_group_name_H-M   'P 1'
#
loop_
_entity.id
_entity.type
_entity.pdbx_description
1 polymer ?
#
loop_
_entity_poly.entity_id
_entity_poly.type
_entity_poly.pdbx_seq_one_letter_code
_entity_poly.pdbx_strand_id
1 'polypeptide(L)'
;MNMLDDEDDESFHATRGGYSHFSDVEWDAVERMGPNMGIHAVSVMLEALTRDSLHATIAKLIQNELDAVREKAALLHQRVSQQAELLREQGAQQFELLMKQQAAAGGSMHSRRPKTLKIDIFKYRGVEEDSLLRWFVEIDNAIRARRIDDGDMQVAFAQSNLAGRAKTWALGLKLHDPYAFGSLEVFKSRLRQTFEPP
;
A
#
# COMPACT_ATOMS: atom_id res chain seq x y z
N MET A 1 69.39 -28.84 -1.91
CA MET A 1 69.17 -29.87 -2.92
C MET A 1 67.75 -29.67 -3.41
N ASN A 2 67.57 -29.04 -4.57
CA ASN A 2 66.31 -29.14 -5.32
C ASN A 2 66.24 -30.54 -5.91
N MET A 3 65.07 -31.16 -5.90
CA MET A 3 64.44 -31.78 -7.07
C MET A 3 63.25 -32.65 -6.66
N LEU A 4 62.15 -32.43 -7.39
CA LEU A 4 61.19 -33.43 -7.83
C LEU A 4 60.41 -34.17 -6.75
N ASP A 5 59.18 -33.70 -6.52
CA ASP A 5 58.01 -34.57 -6.63
C ASP A 5 56.92 -33.73 -7.32
N ASP A 6 57.01 -33.70 -8.65
CA ASP A 6 55.85 -33.52 -9.52
C ASP A 6 55.00 -34.78 -9.30
N GLU A 7 54.18 -34.80 -8.25
CA GLU A 7 53.07 -35.75 -8.17
C GLU A 7 51.95 -35.20 -9.04
N ASP A 8 51.65 -35.96 -10.09
CA ASP A 8 50.59 -35.79 -11.05
C ASP A 8 49.27 -35.37 -10.37
N ASP A 9 49.02 -34.06 -10.31
CA ASP A 9 47.67 -33.52 -10.19
C ASP A 9 47.04 -33.60 -11.59
N GLU A 10 46.90 -34.83 -12.11
CA GLU A 10 45.95 -35.16 -13.17
C GLU A 10 44.54 -35.01 -12.57
N SER A 11 44.17 -33.76 -12.31
CA SER A 11 42.78 -33.35 -12.17
C SER A 11 42.11 -33.62 -13.51
N PHE A 12 41.65 -34.86 -13.65
CA PHE A 12 40.89 -35.33 -14.79
C PHE A 12 39.54 -34.62 -14.78
N HIS A 13 39.54 -33.38 -15.28
CA HIS A 13 38.31 -32.69 -15.62
C HIS A 13 37.74 -33.43 -16.82
N ALA A 14 36.80 -34.34 -16.58
CA ALA A 14 36.00 -34.95 -17.64
C ALA A 14 35.46 -33.82 -18.50
N THR A 15 36.02 -33.63 -19.70
CA THR A 15 35.64 -32.49 -20.55
C THR A 15 34.37 -32.85 -21.28
N ARG A 16 33.40 -31.92 -21.29
CA ARG A 16 32.09 -32.08 -21.95
C ARG A 16 32.19 -32.59 -23.40
N GLY A 17 33.32 -32.34 -24.08
CA GLY A 17 33.61 -32.83 -25.43
C GLY A 17 33.62 -34.35 -25.60
N GLY A 18 33.95 -35.12 -24.54
CA GLY A 18 33.93 -36.58 -24.57
C GLY A 18 32.55 -37.22 -24.39
N TYR A 19 31.56 -36.43 -23.94
CA TYR A 19 30.24 -36.93 -23.53
C TYR A 19 29.09 -36.18 -24.22
N SER A 20 29.19 -36.00 -25.54
CA SER A 20 28.20 -35.30 -26.38
C SER A 20 26.80 -35.93 -26.43
N HIS A 21 26.60 -37.10 -25.81
CA HIS A 21 25.32 -37.80 -25.73
C HIS A 21 24.50 -37.40 -24.49
N PHE A 22 25.08 -36.65 -23.55
CA PHE A 22 24.30 -36.06 -22.45
C PHE A 22 23.67 -34.74 -22.88
N SER A 23 22.45 -34.51 -22.40
CA SER A 23 21.85 -33.19 -22.37
C SER A 23 22.56 -32.30 -21.35
N ASP A 24 22.38 -30.98 -21.50
CA ASP A 24 22.95 -29.97 -20.58
C ASP A 24 22.53 -30.21 -19.13
N VAL A 25 21.29 -30.66 -18.91
CA VAL A 25 20.74 -30.95 -17.57
C VAL A 25 21.36 -32.22 -16.98
N GLU A 26 21.61 -33.24 -17.80
CA GLU A 26 22.27 -34.47 -17.35
C GLU A 26 23.75 -34.24 -17.06
N TRP A 27 24.44 -33.45 -17.88
CA TRP A 27 25.84 -33.09 -17.66
C TRP A 27 26.02 -32.27 -16.37
N ASP A 28 25.16 -31.26 -16.18
CA ASP A 28 25.11 -30.45 -14.96
C ASP A 28 24.77 -31.29 -13.71
N ALA A 29 23.94 -32.33 -13.85
CA ALA A 29 23.70 -33.30 -12.77
C ALA A 29 24.93 -34.17 -12.46
N VAL A 30 25.69 -34.60 -13.48
CA VAL A 30 26.94 -35.34 -13.30
C VAL A 30 28.01 -34.47 -12.62
N GLU A 31 28.11 -33.19 -12.97
CA GLU A 31 29.01 -32.24 -12.30
C GLU A 31 28.63 -32.03 -10.83
N ARG A 32 27.33 -32.00 -10.50
CA ARG A 32 26.85 -31.95 -9.11
C ARG A 32 27.09 -33.22 -8.30
N MET A 33 27.32 -34.37 -8.95
CA MET A 33 27.66 -35.61 -8.24
C MET A 33 29.08 -35.55 -7.65
N GLY A 34 30.02 -34.87 -8.31
CA GLY A 34 31.44 -34.81 -7.92
C GLY A 34 31.67 -34.45 -6.45
N PRO A 35 31.08 -33.37 -5.92
CA PRO A 35 31.19 -33.01 -4.50
C PRO A 35 30.58 -34.01 -3.52
N ASN A 36 29.60 -34.81 -3.94
CA ASN A 36 28.83 -35.69 -3.05
C ASN A 36 29.35 -37.14 -3.01
N MET A 37 29.89 -37.66 -4.12
CA MET A 37 30.40 -39.04 -4.20
C MET A 37 31.88 -39.13 -4.58
N GLY A 38 32.53 -38.00 -4.88
CA GLY A 38 33.93 -37.92 -5.29
C GLY A 38 34.09 -38.02 -6.81
N ILE A 39 34.94 -37.15 -7.37
CA ILE A 39 35.16 -37.03 -8.82
C ILE A 39 35.64 -38.37 -9.43
N HIS A 40 36.47 -39.13 -8.71
CA HIS A 40 36.94 -40.44 -9.17
C HIS A 40 35.82 -41.49 -9.24
N ALA A 41 34.88 -41.49 -8.29
CA ALA A 41 33.74 -42.40 -8.34
C ALA A 41 32.81 -42.07 -9.52
N VAL A 42 32.66 -40.77 -9.84
CA VAL A 42 31.93 -40.32 -11.02
C VAL A 42 32.62 -40.79 -12.31
N SER A 43 33.94 -40.66 -12.43
CA SER A 43 34.67 -41.17 -13.61
C SER A 43 34.53 -42.69 -13.78
N VAL A 44 34.71 -43.46 -12.70
CA VAL A 44 34.51 -44.92 -12.74
C VAL A 44 33.08 -45.27 -13.15
N MET A 45 32.08 -44.53 -12.68
CA MET A 45 30.68 -44.72 -13.05
C MET A 45 30.42 -44.39 -14.54
N LEU A 46 31.05 -43.34 -15.07
CA LEU A 46 30.95 -42.96 -16.48
C LEU A 46 31.61 -43.97 -17.43
N GLU A 47 32.66 -44.66 -16.97
CA GLU A 47 33.41 -45.64 -17.77
C GLU A 47 32.88 -47.08 -17.64
N ALA A 48 32.38 -47.47 -16.45
CA ALA A 48 32.00 -48.85 -16.16
C ALA A 48 30.54 -49.20 -16.53
N LEU A 49 29.65 -48.20 -16.66
CA LEU A 49 28.24 -48.42 -16.93
C LEU A 49 27.91 -48.37 -18.43
N THR A 50 26.93 -49.17 -18.84
CA THR A 50 26.34 -49.02 -20.18
C THR A 50 25.59 -47.70 -20.27
N ARG A 51 25.51 -47.14 -21.48
CA ARG A 51 24.83 -45.86 -21.76
C ARG A 51 23.41 -45.80 -21.16
N ASP A 52 22.60 -46.83 -21.38
CA ASP A 52 21.22 -46.86 -20.86
C ASP A 52 21.17 -46.90 -19.33
N SER A 53 22.08 -47.64 -18.70
CA SER A 53 22.18 -47.71 -17.24
C SER A 53 22.67 -46.39 -16.64
N LEU A 54 23.52 -45.67 -17.37
CA LEU A 54 24.06 -44.38 -16.97
C LEU A 54 22.99 -43.27 -17.03
N HIS A 55 22.23 -43.18 -18.13
CA HIS A 55 21.07 -42.28 -18.21
C HIS A 55 20.02 -42.59 -17.13
N ALA A 56 19.74 -43.86 -16.86
CA ALA A 56 18.81 -44.26 -15.81
C ALA A 56 19.28 -43.84 -14.40
N THR A 57 20.59 -43.86 -14.15
CA THR A 57 21.19 -43.45 -12.86
C THR A 57 21.13 -41.93 -12.69
N ILE A 58 21.48 -41.18 -13.73
CA ILE A 58 21.40 -39.71 -13.74
C ILE A 58 19.95 -39.24 -13.59
N ALA A 59 19.00 -39.86 -14.30
CA ALA A 59 17.58 -39.53 -14.19
C ALA A 59 17.02 -39.77 -12.78
N LYS A 60 17.42 -40.87 -12.11
CA LYS A 60 17.05 -41.13 -10.71
C LYS A 60 17.61 -40.08 -9.76
N LEU A 61 18.85 -39.63 -9.98
CA LEU A 61 19.40 -38.55 -9.17
C LEU A 61 18.60 -37.26 -9.34
N ILE A 62 18.37 -36.83 -10.58
CA ILE A 62 17.61 -35.61 -10.87
C ILE A 62 16.21 -35.68 -10.24
N GLN A 63 15.56 -36.84 -10.30
CA GLN A 63 14.25 -37.04 -9.70
C GLN A 63 14.30 -36.94 -8.16
N ASN A 64 15.31 -37.54 -7.53
CA ASN A 64 15.50 -37.45 -6.08
C ASN A 64 15.80 -36.00 -5.64
N GLU A 65 16.62 -35.27 -6.39
CA GLU A 65 16.91 -33.85 -6.12
C GLU A 65 15.63 -33.01 -6.25
N LEU A 66 14.85 -33.24 -7.31
CA LEU A 66 13.59 -32.54 -7.54
C LEU A 66 12.57 -32.80 -6.44
N ASP A 67 12.45 -34.05 -5.98
CA ASP A 67 11.52 -34.41 -4.91
C ASP A 67 11.97 -33.83 -3.57
N ALA A 68 13.28 -33.80 -3.28
CA ALA A 68 13.81 -33.11 -2.10
C ALA A 68 13.55 -31.59 -2.14
N VAL A 69 13.69 -30.96 -3.31
CA VAL A 69 13.36 -29.54 -3.50
C VAL A 69 11.86 -29.29 -3.30
N ARG A 70 11.01 -30.17 -3.83
CA ARG A 70 9.55 -30.08 -3.67
C ARG A 70 9.13 -30.23 -2.21
N GLU A 71 9.72 -31.17 -1.49
CA GLU A 71 9.46 -31.36 -0.07
C GLU A 71 9.85 -30.11 0.73
N LYS A 72 11.05 -29.57 0.48
CA LYS A 72 11.50 -28.33 1.11
C LYS A 72 10.58 -27.15 0.77
N ALA A 73 10.12 -27.04 -0.48
CA ALA A 73 9.18 -26.01 -0.90
C ALA A 73 7.82 -26.16 -0.19
N ALA A 74 7.32 -27.39 -0.03
CA ALA A 74 6.09 -27.65 0.71
C ALA A 74 6.19 -27.25 2.18
N LEU A 75 7.33 -27.54 2.84
CA LEU A 75 7.58 -27.12 4.22
C LEU A 75 7.65 -25.60 4.36
N LEU A 76 8.32 -24.91 3.43
CA LEU A 76 8.37 -23.45 3.43
C LEU A 76 6.98 -22.85 3.20
N HIS A 77 6.22 -23.40 2.26
CA HIS A 77 4.85 -22.97 2.00
C HIS A 77 3.96 -23.15 3.24
N GLN A 78 4.03 -24.32 3.89
CA GLN A 78 3.30 -24.57 5.14
C GLN A 78 3.67 -23.55 6.22
N ARG A 79 4.97 -23.25 6.39
CA ARG A 79 5.43 -22.25 7.37
C ARG A 79 4.90 -20.86 7.05
N VAL A 80 4.95 -20.44 5.79
CA VAL A 80 4.43 -19.14 5.35
C VAL A 80 2.91 -19.06 5.56
N SER A 81 2.17 -20.13 5.24
CA SER A 81 0.73 -20.19 5.49
C SER A 81 0.39 -20.09 6.98
N GLN A 82 1.11 -20.81 7.84
CA GLN A 82 0.93 -20.72 9.30
C GLN A 82 1.24 -19.30 9.80
N GLN A 83 2.31 -18.68 9.32
CA GLN A 83 2.68 -17.32 9.70
C GLN A 83 1.65 -16.29 9.21
N ALA A 84 1.11 -16.46 8.01
CA ALA A 84 0.06 -15.60 7.47
C ALA A 84 -1.24 -15.70 8.28
N GLU A 85 -1.62 -16.91 8.71
CA GLU A 85 -2.79 -17.12 9.56
C GLU A 85 -2.60 -16.46 10.93
N LEU A 86 -1.43 -16.63 11.56
CA LEU A 86 -1.10 -15.95 12.82
C LEU A 86 -1.21 -14.43 12.71
N LEU A 87 -0.73 -13.84 11.61
CA LEU A 87 -0.83 -12.40 11.37
C LEU A 87 -2.29 -11.97 11.15
N ARG A 88 -3.08 -12.79 10.46
CA ARG A 88 -4.53 -12.56 10.25
C ARG A 88 -5.30 -12.63 11.56
N GLU A 89 -5.03 -13.63 12.39
CA GLU A 89 -5.62 -13.79 13.72
C GLU A 89 -5.23 -12.65 14.65
N GLN A 90 -3.95 -12.27 14.66
CA GLN A 90 -3.48 -11.11 15.44
C GLN A 90 -4.20 -9.82 15.00
N GLY A 91 -4.36 -9.61 13.69
CA GLY A 91 -5.13 -8.48 13.15
C GLY A 91 -6.62 -8.53 13.56
N ALA A 92 -7.23 -9.71 13.52
CA ALA A 92 -8.62 -9.90 13.95
C ALA A 92 -8.80 -9.64 15.45
N GLN A 93 -7.89 -10.13 16.29
CA GLN A 93 -7.89 -9.89 17.73
C GLN A 93 -7.67 -8.41 18.06
N GLN A 94 -6.76 -7.73 17.36
CA GLN A 94 -6.56 -6.28 17.52
C GLN A 94 -7.81 -5.49 17.14
N PHE A 95 -8.48 -5.88 16.05
CA PHE A 95 -9.74 -5.27 15.65
C PHE A 95 -10.84 -5.51 16.68
N GLU A 96 -10.99 -6.73 17.18
CA GLU A 96 -11.96 -7.06 18.22
C GLU A 96 -11.69 -6.29 19.53
N LEU A 97 -10.41 -6.17 19.92
CA LEU A 97 -10.00 -5.38 21.08
C LEU A 97 -10.34 -3.89 20.91
N LEU A 98 -10.15 -3.33 19.71
CA LEU A 98 -10.56 -1.97 19.38
C LEU A 98 -12.08 -1.81 19.51
N MET A 99 -12.84 -2.75 18.96
CA MET A 99 -14.31 -2.73 19.04
C MET A 99 -14.82 -2.86 20.48
N LYS A 100 -14.20 -3.72 21.30
CA LYS A 100 -14.54 -3.90 22.71
C LYS A 100 -14.19 -2.67 23.55
N GLN A 101 -13.06 -2.01 23.28
CA GLN A 101 -12.73 -0.73 23.93
C GLN A 101 -13.74 0.36 23.58
N GLN A 102 -14.21 0.42 22.33
CA GLN A 102 -15.29 1.35 21.94
C GLN A 102 -16.61 1.01 22.63
N ALA A 103 -16.94 -0.28 22.81
CA ALA A 103 -18.13 -0.70 23.53
C ALA A 103 -18.05 -0.43 25.04
N ALA A 104 -16.87 -0.60 25.66
CA ALA A 104 -16.64 -0.33 27.08
C ALA A 104 -16.60 1.18 27.39
N ALA A 105 -16.10 2.01 26.47
CA ALA A 105 -16.25 3.46 26.54
C ALA A 105 -17.68 3.92 26.17
N GLY A 106 -18.50 3.03 25.61
CA GLY A 106 -19.83 3.28 25.06
C GLY A 106 -21.00 3.26 26.05
N GLY A 107 -20.73 3.34 27.37
CA GLY A 107 -21.76 3.77 28.33
C GLY A 107 -22.18 5.23 28.14
N SER A 108 -21.41 6.03 27.39
CA SER A 108 -21.75 7.42 27.10
C SER A 108 -21.22 7.82 25.73
N MET A 109 -22.15 8.19 24.85
CA MET A 109 -21.89 8.92 23.61
C MET A 109 -21.09 8.14 22.54
N HIS A 110 -21.78 7.23 21.84
CA HIS A 110 -21.78 7.44 20.39
C HIS A 110 -22.29 8.86 20.17
N SER A 111 -21.36 9.80 20.00
CA SER A 111 -21.60 10.96 19.16
C SER A 111 -22.05 10.37 17.83
N ARG A 112 -23.37 10.19 17.69
CA ARG A 112 -24.02 10.27 16.39
C ARG A 112 -23.46 11.57 15.84
N ARG A 113 -22.39 11.53 15.02
CA ARG A 113 -22.03 12.68 14.20
C ARG A 113 -23.37 13.07 13.59
N PRO A 114 -23.96 14.23 13.96
CA PRO A 114 -25.25 14.59 13.42
C PRO A 114 -25.05 14.54 11.93
N LYS A 115 -25.82 13.70 11.21
CA LYS A 115 -25.85 13.76 9.75
C LYS A 115 -26.08 15.24 9.46
N THR A 116 -25.09 15.90 8.88
CA THR A 116 -25.13 17.35 8.68
C THR A 116 -26.40 17.63 7.90
N LEU A 117 -27.34 18.34 8.53
CA LEU A 117 -28.59 18.71 7.90
C LEU A 117 -28.23 19.49 6.63
N LYS A 118 -28.64 18.97 5.46
CA LYS A 118 -28.53 19.67 4.19
C LYS A 118 -29.54 20.81 4.20
N ILE A 119 -29.17 21.91 4.85
CA ILE A 119 -29.95 23.15 4.81
C ILE A 119 -29.62 23.82 3.50
N ASP A 120 -30.62 23.96 2.64
CA ASP A 120 -30.54 24.79 1.45
C ASP A 120 -30.63 26.25 1.86
N ILE A 121 -29.77 27.08 1.29
CA ILE A 121 -29.65 28.50 1.60
C ILE A 121 -29.77 29.26 0.29
N PHE A 122 -30.61 30.28 0.27
CA PHE A 122 -30.70 31.12 -0.90
C PHE A 122 -29.37 31.84 -1.12
N LYS A 123 -28.85 31.81 -2.35
CA LYS A 123 -27.61 32.51 -2.66
C LYS A 123 -27.87 34.02 -2.75
N TYR A 124 -27.12 34.81 -1.99
CA TYR A 124 -27.23 36.26 -2.04
C TYR A 124 -26.50 36.81 -3.26
N ARG A 125 -27.22 37.50 -4.16
CA ARG A 125 -26.64 38.03 -5.41
C ARG A 125 -26.13 39.45 -5.29
N GLY A 126 -26.58 40.20 -4.28
CA GLY A 126 -26.23 41.63 -4.12
C GLY A 126 -27.05 42.55 -5.02
N VAL A 127 -28.34 42.23 -5.20
CA VAL A 127 -29.35 43.06 -5.91
C VAL A 127 -30.41 43.52 -4.91
N GLU A 128 -31.16 44.58 -5.24
CA GLU A 128 -32.12 45.21 -4.30
C GLU A 128 -33.26 44.27 -3.88
N GLU A 129 -33.64 43.33 -4.74
CA GLU A 129 -34.69 42.34 -4.47
C GLU A 129 -34.25 41.28 -3.45
N ASP A 130 -32.93 41.11 -3.26
CA ASP A 130 -32.40 40.15 -2.30
C ASP A 130 -32.31 40.78 -0.91
N SER A 131 -33.12 40.29 0.04
CA SER A 131 -33.05 40.75 1.43
C SER A 131 -31.77 40.25 2.13
N LEU A 132 -30.83 41.17 2.34
CA LEU A 132 -29.56 40.87 3.00
C LEU A 132 -29.75 40.40 4.45
N LEU A 133 -30.66 41.04 5.18
CA LEU A 133 -30.96 40.68 6.57
C LEU A 133 -31.53 39.27 6.68
N ARG A 134 -32.46 38.89 5.79
CA ARG A 134 -32.97 37.52 5.73
C ARG A 134 -31.84 36.52 5.46
N TRP A 135 -30.96 36.83 4.51
CA TRP A 135 -29.83 35.98 4.19
C TRP A 135 -28.88 35.76 5.37
N PHE A 136 -28.59 36.80 6.17
CA PHE A 136 -27.78 36.63 7.38
C PHE A 136 -28.38 35.65 8.37
N VAL A 137 -29.69 35.72 8.60
CA VAL A 137 -30.39 34.79 9.49
C VAL A 137 -30.31 33.36 8.96
N GLU A 138 -30.48 33.15 7.65
CA GLU A 138 -30.35 31.83 7.03
C GLU A 138 -28.92 31.26 7.16
N ILE A 139 -27.89 32.10 6.97
CA ILE A 139 -26.48 31.72 7.16
C ILE A 139 -26.19 31.35 8.62
N ASP A 140 -26.64 32.15 9.58
CA ASP A 140 -26.41 31.88 11.01
C ASP A 140 -27.09 30.59 11.47
N ASN A 141 -28.32 30.37 11.02
CA ASN A 141 -29.04 29.13 11.29
C ASN A 141 -28.33 27.92 10.68
N ALA A 142 -27.82 28.05 9.45
CA ALA A 142 -27.10 26.97 8.80
C ALA A 142 -25.75 26.68 9.45
N ILE A 143 -24.99 27.70 9.84
CA ILE A 143 -23.71 27.54 10.57
C ILE A 143 -23.96 26.83 11.90
N ARG A 144 -24.98 27.25 12.66
CA ARG A 144 -25.36 26.64 13.93
C ARG A 144 -25.81 25.19 13.75
N ALA A 145 -26.65 24.91 12.77
CA ALA A 145 -27.15 23.56 12.52
C ALA A 145 -26.09 22.60 11.96
N ARG A 146 -25.11 23.13 11.20
CA ARG A 146 -23.95 22.37 10.70
C ARG A 146 -22.80 22.27 11.71
N ARG A 147 -22.87 23.01 12.83
CA ARG A 147 -21.85 23.09 13.88
C ARG A 147 -20.47 23.48 13.32
N ILE A 148 -20.44 24.56 12.55
CA ILE A 148 -19.19 25.12 12.03
C ILE A 148 -18.64 26.08 13.10
N ASP A 149 -17.68 25.62 13.90
CA ASP A 149 -17.10 26.39 15.01
C ASP A 149 -15.89 27.23 14.59
N ASP A 150 -15.18 26.82 13.55
CA ASP A 150 -13.99 27.51 13.04
C ASP A 150 -14.37 28.77 12.25
N GLY A 151 -13.76 29.91 12.59
CA GLY A 151 -14.09 31.22 12.01
C GLY A 151 -13.80 31.31 10.51
N ASP A 152 -12.69 30.72 10.05
CA ASP A 152 -12.32 30.69 8.64
C ASP A 152 -13.29 29.81 7.84
N MET A 153 -13.71 28.68 8.41
CA MET A 153 -14.74 27.82 7.81
C MET A 153 -16.10 28.51 7.73
N GLN A 154 -16.49 29.31 8.73
CA GLN A 154 -17.72 30.10 8.70
C GLN A 154 -17.70 31.12 7.57
N VAL A 155 -16.59 31.85 7.40
CA VAL A 155 -16.39 32.82 6.32
C VAL A 155 -16.41 32.12 4.96
N ALA A 156 -15.64 31.04 4.79
CA ALA A 156 -15.60 30.29 3.54
C ALA A 156 -16.98 29.73 3.17
N PHE A 157 -17.72 29.25 4.17
CA PHE A 157 -19.09 28.79 3.99
C PHE A 157 -20.02 29.92 3.53
N ALA A 158 -20.01 31.08 4.20
CA ALA A 158 -20.81 32.24 3.82
C ALA A 158 -20.49 32.73 2.40
N GLN A 159 -19.19 32.79 2.05
CA GLN A 159 -18.75 33.16 0.71
C GLN A 159 -19.20 32.17 -0.37
N SER A 160 -19.24 30.87 -0.08
CA SER A 160 -19.75 29.86 -1.01
C SER A 160 -21.24 30.05 -1.37
N ASN A 161 -21.98 30.72 -0.49
CA ASN A 161 -23.40 31.03 -0.65
C ASN A 161 -23.63 32.44 -1.23
N LEU A 162 -22.59 33.11 -1.72
CA LEU A 162 -22.74 34.30 -2.54
C LEU A 162 -22.91 33.95 -4.03
N ALA A 163 -23.60 34.82 -4.76
CA ALA A 163 -23.75 34.79 -6.20
C ALA A 163 -23.64 36.22 -6.78
N GLY A 164 -23.69 36.34 -8.10
CA GLY A 164 -23.80 37.62 -8.80
C GLY A 164 -22.76 38.66 -8.36
N ARG A 165 -23.24 39.89 -8.15
CA ARG A 165 -22.44 41.05 -7.75
C ARG A 165 -21.75 40.84 -6.40
N ALA A 166 -22.44 40.23 -5.44
CA ALA A 166 -21.88 39.95 -4.12
C ALA A 166 -20.68 38.99 -4.19
N LYS A 167 -20.74 37.95 -5.03
CA LYS A 167 -19.62 37.03 -5.24
C LYS A 167 -18.42 37.72 -5.89
N THR A 168 -18.66 38.53 -6.92
CA THR A 168 -17.59 39.30 -7.58
C THR A 168 -16.92 40.27 -6.62
N TRP A 169 -17.70 40.98 -5.79
CA TRP A 169 -17.19 41.86 -4.74
C TRP A 169 -16.29 41.11 -3.74
N ALA A 170 -16.77 39.97 -3.21
CA ALA A 170 -16.02 39.20 -2.23
C ALA A 170 -14.69 38.65 -2.79
N LEU A 171 -14.69 38.23 -4.06
CA LEU A 171 -13.48 37.79 -4.75
C LEU A 171 -12.52 38.95 -5.00
N GLY A 172 -13.03 40.12 -5.40
CA GLY A 172 -12.21 41.33 -5.58
C GLY A 172 -11.44 41.71 -4.30
N LEU A 173 -12.10 41.67 -3.14
CA LEU A 173 -11.44 41.92 -1.87
C LEU A 173 -10.36 40.87 -1.55
N LYS A 174 -10.63 39.58 -1.83
CA LYS A 174 -9.67 38.50 -1.60
C LYS A 174 -8.44 38.52 -2.51
N LEU A 175 -8.56 39.11 -3.70
CA LEU A 175 -7.41 39.30 -4.60
C LEU A 175 -6.40 40.30 -4.04
N HIS A 176 -6.86 41.31 -3.30
CA HIS A 176 -6.00 42.30 -2.66
C HIS A 176 -5.47 41.82 -1.31
N ASP A 177 -6.30 41.10 -0.54
CA ASP A 177 -5.93 40.55 0.76
C ASP A 177 -6.59 39.16 0.96
N PRO A 178 -5.81 38.06 0.96
CA PRO A 178 -6.33 36.71 1.20
C PRO A 178 -7.10 36.57 2.53
N TYR A 179 -6.78 37.40 3.51
CA TYR A 179 -7.37 37.43 4.85
C TYR A 179 -8.30 38.63 5.07
N ALA A 180 -8.86 39.20 3.99
CA ALA A 180 -9.77 40.35 4.02
C ALA A 180 -10.97 40.22 4.98
N PHE A 181 -11.28 38.98 5.40
CA PHE A 181 -12.37 38.63 6.28
C PHE A 181 -11.85 37.78 7.45
N GLY A 182 -11.37 38.42 8.52
CA GLY A 182 -10.83 37.73 9.70
C GLY A 182 -11.87 37.06 10.61
N SER A 183 -13.17 37.29 10.38
CA SER A 183 -14.27 36.60 11.06
C SER A 183 -15.59 36.75 10.30
N LEU A 184 -16.58 35.92 10.64
CA LEU A 184 -17.92 36.04 10.07
C LEU A 184 -18.56 37.41 10.36
N GLU A 185 -18.33 37.98 11.54
CA GLU A 185 -18.87 39.28 11.91
C GLU A 185 -18.26 40.42 11.07
N VAL A 186 -16.94 40.39 10.86
CA VAL A 186 -16.26 41.34 9.97
C VAL A 186 -16.78 41.19 8.54
N PHE A 187 -16.96 39.96 8.08
CA PHE A 187 -17.53 39.68 6.76
C PHE A 187 -18.94 40.27 6.59
N LYS A 188 -19.86 40.02 7.54
CA LYS A 188 -21.22 40.56 7.50
C LYS A 188 -21.24 42.09 7.58
N SER A 189 -20.40 42.68 8.43
CA SER A 189 -20.29 44.14 8.56
C SER A 189 -19.88 44.80 7.24
N ARG A 190 -18.85 44.26 6.58
CA ARG A 190 -18.42 44.77 5.25
C ARG A 190 -19.49 44.57 4.18
N LEU A 191 -20.23 43.46 4.22
CA LEU A 191 -21.31 43.19 3.29
C LEU A 191 -22.46 44.19 3.47
N ARG A 192 -22.85 44.51 4.71
CA ARG A 192 -23.82 45.57 5.02
C ARG A 192 -23.39 46.92 4.45
N GLN A 193 -22.16 47.34 4.77
CA GLN A 193 -21.62 48.63 4.30
C GLN A 193 -21.61 48.77 2.77
N THR A 194 -21.53 47.65 2.04
CA THR A 194 -21.45 47.67 0.57
C THR A 194 -22.83 47.59 -0.10
N PHE A 195 -23.77 46.85 0.48
CA PHE A 195 -25.02 46.49 -0.18
C PHE A 195 -26.29 46.98 0.53
N GLU A 196 -26.20 47.52 1.74
CA GLU A 196 -27.33 48.24 2.33
C GLU A 196 -27.45 49.64 1.71
N PRO A 197 -28.67 50.11 1.43
CA PRO A 197 -28.90 51.48 1.03
C PRO A 197 -28.40 52.46 2.12
N PRO A 198 -27.90 53.65 1.74
CA PRO A 198 -27.49 54.69 2.68
C PRO A 198 -28.65 55.28 3.50
#